data_AF-P19630-F1
#
_entry.id   AF-P19630-F1
#
_cell.length_a   1.000
_cell.length_b   1.000
_cell.length_c   1.000
_cell.angle_alpha   90.00
_cell.angle_beta   90.00
_cell.angle_gamma   90.00
#
_symmetry.space_group_name_H-M   'P 1'
#
loop_
_entity.id
_entity.type
_entity.pdbx_description
1 polymer ?
#
loop_
_entity_poly.entity_id
_entity_poly.type
_entity_poly.pdbx_seq_one_letter_code
_entity_poly.pdbx_strand_id
1 'polypeptide(L)'
;ALADTALRQCLPCGPGNRGRCFGPGICCGVELGGCYVGTAETRRCAEEDYLPSPCQPGGQPCGSGGRCAADGVCCSADTCAADASCLEEGSERAEEAAEKNLTVLDGSAGDLLLRLMQLAGRQQGRQPGLL
;
A
#
# COMPACT_ATOMS: atom_id res chain seq x y z
N ALA A 1 -13.43 -33.51 1.03
CA ALA A 1 -12.44 -32.48 0.65
C ALA A 1 -13.20 -31.40 -0.13
N LEU A 2 -13.52 -30.28 0.51
CA LEU A 2 -14.10 -29.13 -0.18
C LEU A 2 -12.97 -28.51 -0.99
N ALA A 3 -13.02 -28.69 -2.31
CA ALA A 3 -12.09 -28.07 -3.24
C ALA A 3 -12.03 -26.57 -2.94
N ASP A 4 -10.82 -26.00 -3.00
CA ASP A 4 -10.53 -24.56 -3.05
C ASP A 4 -11.59 -23.83 -3.87
N THR A 5 -12.65 -23.42 -3.19
CA THR A 5 -13.72 -22.65 -3.81
C THR A 5 -13.16 -21.26 -3.78
N ALA A 6 -12.70 -20.78 -4.93
CA ALA A 6 -12.13 -19.44 -5.06
C ALA A 6 -13.02 -18.46 -4.30
N LEU A 7 -12.53 -17.93 -3.16
CA LEU A 7 -13.31 -17.06 -2.30
C LEU A 7 -13.60 -15.78 -3.09
N ARG A 8 -14.88 -15.41 -3.19
CA ARG A 8 -15.24 -14.14 -3.83
C ARG A 8 -14.74 -12.98 -2.97
N GLN A 9 -14.55 -11.83 -3.61
CA GLN A 9 -14.37 -10.59 -2.86
C GLN A 9 -15.68 -10.27 -2.11
N CYS A 10 -15.56 -9.78 -0.89
CA CYS A 10 -16.72 -9.33 -0.14
C CYS A 10 -17.39 -8.12 -0.80
N LEU A 11 -18.66 -7.88 -0.46
CA LEU A 11 -19.49 -6.84 -1.03
C LEU A 11 -18.81 -5.46 -0.94
N PRO A 12 -18.97 -4.62 -1.97
CA PRO A 12 -18.55 -3.23 -1.89
C PRO A 12 -19.42 -2.45 -0.90
N CYS A 13 -18.84 -1.44 -0.26
CA CYS A 13 -19.51 -0.64 0.76
C CYS A 13 -18.94 0.79 0.82
N GLY A 14 -19.53 1.62 1.69
CA GLY A 14 -19.08 3.00 1.89
C GLY A 14 -19.38 3.97 0.74
N PRO A 15 -18.97 5.24 0.86
CA PRO A 15 -19.21 6.28 -0.14
C PRO A 15 -18.72 5.86 -1.54
N GLY A 16 -19.63 5.85 -2.51
CA GLY A 16 -19.30 5.48 -3.88
C GLY A 16 -18.86 4.02 -4.07
N ASN A 17 -19.17 3.12 -3.14
CA ASN A 17 -18.80 1.69 -3.20
C ASN A 17 -17.27 1.44 -3.24
N ARG A 18 -16.49 2.37 -2.67
CA ARG A 18 -15.02 2.35 -2.67
C ARG A 18 -14.39 1.53 -1.54
N GLY A 19 -15.21 1.07 -0.59
CA GLY A 19 -14.79 0.14 0.45
C GLY A 19 -15.17 -1.30 0.13
N ARG A 20 -14.70 -2.22 0.98
CA ARG A 20 -15.07 -3.63 1.04
C ARG A 20 -15.45 -3.99 2.46
N CYS A 21 -16.39 -4.93 2.58
CA CYS A 21 -16.82 -5.44 3.87
C CYS A 21 -15.75 -6.34 4.49
N PHE A 22 -15.39 -6.06 5.74
CA PHE A 22 -14.53 -6.92 6.56
C PHE A 22 -15.33 -7.78 7.53
N GLY A 23 -16.53 -7.31 7.90
CA GLY A 23 -17.56 -8.02 8.66
C GLY A 23 -18.89 -7.26 8.59
N PRO A 24 -19.97 -7.74 9.22
CA PRO A 24 -21.32 -7.19 9.04
C PRO A 24 -21.45 -5.71 9.49
N GLY A 25 -20.58 -5.28 10.41
CA GLY A 25 -20.50 -3.91 10.91
C GLY A 25 -19.25 -3.15 10.52
N ILE A 26 -18.48 -3.61 9.52
CA ILE A 26 -17.16 -3.04 9.18
C ILE A 26 -17.01 -2.88 7.67
N CYS A 27 -16.78 -1.65 7.23
CA CYS A 27 -16.48 -1.29 5.85
C CYS A 27 -15.15 -0.52 5.77
N CYS A 28 -14.18 -1.01 5.01
CA CYS A 28 -12.86 -0.38 4.91
C CYS A 28 -12.39 -0.29 3.47
N GLY A 29 -11.50 0.64 3.17
CA GLY A 29 -10.82 0.68 1.89
C GLY A 29 -9.69 1.69 1.86
N VAL A 30 -8.64 1.36 1.12
CA VAL A 30 -7.51 2.27 0.85
C VAL A 30 -8.01 3.58 0.20
N GLU A 31 -8.97 3.50 -0.71
CA GLU A 31 -9.59 4.69 -1.35
C GLU A 31 -10.49 5.50 -0.41
N LEU A 32 -10.95 4.90 0.70
CA LEU A 32 -11.68 5.61 1.76
C LEU A 32 -10.71 6.29 2.74
N GLY A 33 -9.42 5.94 2.71
CA GLY A 33 -8.42 6.39 3.68
C GLY A 33 -8.66 5.86 5.09
N GLY A 34 -9.40 4.76 5.24
CA GLY A 34 -9.74 4.22 6.56
C GLY A 34 -10.93 3.26 6.58
N CYS A 35 -11.57 3.19 7.74
CA CYS A 35 -12.66 2.27 8.05
C CYS A 35 -13.85 2.97 8.69
N TYR A 36 -15.03 2.51 8.31
CA TYR A 36 -16.32 2.76 8.95
C TYR A 36 -16.70 1.56 9.81
N VAL A 37 -16.91 1.78 11.11
CA VAL A 37 -17.27 0.73 12.07
C VAL A 37 -18.58 1.09 12.74
N GLY A 38 -19.62 0.28 12.53
CA GLY A 38 -20.96 0.48 13.12
C GLY A 38 -21.73 1.70 12.60
N THR A 39 -21.34 2.26 11.45
CA THR A 39 -21.97 3.44 10.86
C THR A 39 -22.95 3.07 9.73
N ALA A 40 -23.63 4.06 9.13
CA ALA A 40 -24.60 3.80 8.06
C ALA A 40 -23.96 3.18 6.80
N GLU A 41 -22.67 3.45 6.58
CA GLU A 41 -21.84 2.96 5.48
C GLU A 41 -21.67 1.43 5.48
N THR A 42 -21.88 0.78 6.64
CA THR A 42 -21.69 -0.67 6.81
C THR A 42 -22.97 -1.47 6.56
N ARG A 43 -24.11 -0.83 6.28
CA ARG A 43 -25.41 -1.51 6.09
C ARG A 43 -25.38 -2.59 5.01
N ARG A 44 -24.64 -2.35 3.91
CA ARG A 44 -24.43 -3.35 2.85
C ARG A 44 -23.67 -4.57 3.33
N CYS A 45 -22.83 -4.44 4.35
CA CYS A 45 -22.05 -5.56 4.86
C CYS A 45 -22.89 -6.57 5.63
N ALA A 46 -23.99 -6.15 6.24
CA ALA A 46 -24.95 -7.10 6.82
C ALA A 46 -25.63 -7.99 5.76
N GLU A 47 -25.59 -7.60 4.47
CA GLU A 47 -26.11 -8.45 3.38
C GLU A 47 -25.22 -9.68 3.14
N GLU A 48 -23.95 -9.65 3.54
CA GLU A 48 -23.03 -10.81 3.43
C GLU A 48 -23.55 -12.04 4.15
N ASP A 49 -24.21 -11.87 5.31
CA ASP A 49 -24.72 -12.98 6.14
C ASP A 49 -25.82 -13.81 5.43
N TYR A 50 -26.41 -13.25 4.37
CA TYR A 50 -27.45 -13.90 3.58
C TYR A 50 -26.94 -14.48 2.25
N LEU A 51 -25.67 -14.26 1.90
CA LEU A 51 -25.06 -14.78 0.68
C LEU A 51 -24.56 -16.21 0.88
N PRO A 52 -24.95 -17.18 0.04
CA PRO A 52 -24.61 -18.60 0.24
C PRO A 52 -23.14 -18.94 -0.05
N SER A 53 -22.39 -18.04 -0.68
CA SER A 53 -20.98 -18.25 -1.02
C SER A 53 -20.08 -17.50 -0.04
N PRO A 54 -19.01 -18.12 0.48
CA PRO A 54 -18.08 -17.44 1.37
C PRO A 54 -17.31 -16.36 0.61
N CYS A 55 -16.98 -15.26 1.31
CA CYS A 55 -16.14 -14.19 0.78
C CYS A 55 -14.88 -14.01 1.62
N GLN A 56 -13.91 -13.28 1.08
CA GLN A 56 -12.76 -12.81 1.84
C GLN A 56 -12.47 -11.34 1.53
N PRO A 57 -12.21 -10.51 2.54
CA PRO A 57 -11.70 -9.16 2.34
C PRO A 57 -10.32 -9.20 1.66
N GLY A 58 -9.95 -8.13 0.95
CA GLY A 58 -8.60 -7.97 0.42
C GLY A 58 -7.56 -7.73 1.51
N GLY A 59 -6.31 -7.48 1.09
CA GLY A 59 -5.21 -7.13 1.99
C GLY A 59 -4.40 -8.31 2.52
N GLN A 60 -3.15 -8.04 2.87
CA GLN A 60 -2.23 -8.99 3.49
C GLN A 60 -2.75 -9.40 4.89
N PRO A 61 -2.59 -10.67 5.30
CA PRO A 61 -2.86 -11.08 6.67
C PRO A 61 -2.09 -10.23 7.69
N CYS A 62 -2.75 -9.91 8.80
CA CYS A 62 -2.20 -9.18 9.95
C CYS A 62 -2.86 -9.67 11.24
N GLY A 63 -2.20 -9.43 12.38
CA GLY A 63 -2.69 -9.83 13.70
C GLY A 63 -3.15 -11.30 13.79
N SER A 64 -4.18 -11.55 14.61
CA SER A 64 -4.77 -12.88 14.81
C SER A 64 -5.95 -13.10 13.86
N GLY A 65 -5.65 -13.39 12.59
CA GLY A 65 -6.67 -13.70 11.57
C GLY A 65 -7.32 -12.47 10.93
N GLY A 66 -6.73 -11.29 11.08
CA GLY A 66 -7.15 -10.08 10.39
C GLY A 66 -6.50 -9.91 9.02
N ARG A 67 -6.90 -8.87 8.30
CA ARG A 67 -6.31 -8.42 7.04
C ARG A 67 -6.18 -6.90 7.02
N CYS A 68 -5.14 -6.40 6.35
CA CYS A 68 -4.89 -4.98 6.22
C CYS A 68 -6.00 -4.32 5.41
N ALA A 69 -6.69 -3.37 6.04
CA ALA A 69 -7.93 -2.81 5.54
C ALA A 69 -7.77 -1.39 4.99
N ALA A 70 -6.76 -0.67 5.51
CA ALA A 70 -6.26 0.63 5.10
C ALA A 70 -4.85 0.82 5.65
N ASP A 71 -4.17 1.91 5.29
CA ASP A 71 -2.82 2.21 5.76
C ASP A 71 -2.74 2.22 7.29
N GLY A 72 -1.97 1.27 7.83
CA GLY A 72 -1.75 1.11 9.26
C GLY A 72 -2.95 0.55 10.03
N VAL A 73 -3.94 -0.06 9.37
CA VAL A 73 -5.15 -0.61 10.01
C VAL A 73 -5.32 -2.09 9.67
N CYS A 74 -5.33 -2.93 10.70
CA CYS A 74 -5.65 -4.35 10.61
C CYS A 74 -7.09 -4.61 11.09
N CYS A 75 -7.91 -5.32 10.31
CA CYS A 75 -9.28 -5.66 10.69
C CYS A 75 -9.54 -7.17 10.61
N SER A 76 -10.22 -7.69 11.62
CA SER A 76 -10.93 -8.97 11.59
C SER A 76 -12.41 -8.75 11.22
N ALA A 77 -13.24 -9.79 11.31
CA ALA A 77 -14.69 -9.67 11.10
C ALA A 77 -15.39 -8.80 12.16
N ASP A 78 -14.80 -8.68 13.35
CA ASP A 78 -15.45 -8.06 14.51
C ASP A 78 -14.78 -6.77 14.96
N THR A 79 -13.47 -6.61 14.72
CA THR A 79 -12.69 -5.48 15.24
C THR A 79 -11.65 -4.99 14.26
N CYS A 80 -11.25 -3.73 14.42
CA CYS A 80 -10.09 -3.14 13.76
C CYS A 80 -9.14 -2.56 14.81
N ALA A 81 -7.85 -2.64 14.54
CA ALA A 81 -6.81 -2.05 15.36
C ALA A 81 -5.75 -1.39 14.48
N ALA A 82 -5.07 -0.39 15.02
CA ALA A 82 -3.87 0.13 14.39
C ALA A 82 -2.79 -0.96 14.39
N ASP A 83 -2.15 -1.18 13.25
CA ASP A 83 -1.14 -2.21 13.06
C ASP A 83 -0.09 -1.72 12.07
N ALA A 84 1.16 -1.63 12.53
CA ALA A 84 2.27 -1.15 11.72
C ALA A 84 2.60 -2.10 10.54
N SER A 85 2.23 -3.38 10.63
CA SER A 85 2.41 -4.33 9.52
C SER A 85 1.51 -4.02 8.31
N CYS A 86 0.51 -3.15 8.49
CA CYS A 86 -0.38 -2.67 7.44
C CYS A 86 0.02 -1.29 6.89
N LEU A 87 1.14 -0.74 7.34
CA LEU A 87 1.73 0.41 6.67
C LEU A 87 2.44 -0.11 5.41
N GLU A 88 2.19 0.53 4.28
CA GLU A 88 3.00 0.32 3.08
C GLU A 88 4.42 0.84 3.36
N GLU A 89 5.26 0.02 4.00
CA GLU A 89 6.70 0.25 4.08
C GLU A 89 7.30 0.01 2.70
N GLY A 90 7.09 0.96 1.77
CA GLY A 90 7.67 0.93 0.44
C GLY A 90 7.46 -0.40 -0.28
N SER A 91 6.42 -0.47 -1.11
CA SER A 91 6.23 -1.53 -2.13
C SER A 91 7.43 -1.75 -3.07
N GLU A 92 8.57 -1.11 -2.82
CA GLU A 92 9.90 -1.37 -3.39
C GLU A 92 10.54 -2.66 -2.86
N ARG A 93 10.02 -3.31 -1.79
CA ARG A 93 10.57 -4.61 -1.32
C ARG A 93 10.15 -5.85 -2.13
N ALA A 94 9.45 -5.66 -3.25
CA ALA A 94 9.32 -6.67 -4.32
C ALA A 94 10.30 -6.45 -5.50
N GLU A 95 11.15 -5.41 -5.45
CA GLU A 95 12.29 -5.18 -6.36
C GLU A 95 13.66 -5.32 -5.66
N GLU A 96 13.68 -5.70 -4.38
CA GLU A 96 14.89 -5.96 -3.58
C GLU A 96 15.42 -7.40 -3.81
N ALA A 97 15.64 -7.73 -5.08
CA ALA A 97 16.59 -8.76 -5.52
C ALA A 97 17.49 -8.28 -6.67
N ALA A 98 17.39 -6.99 -7.06
CA ALA A 98 18.17 -6.39 -8.14
C ALA A 98 19.18 -5.33 -7.68
N GLU A 99 19.36 -5.11 -6.38
CA GLU A 99 20.45 -4.26 -5.86
C GLU A 99 21.80 -4.99 -5.90
N LYS A 100 22.39 -4.99 -7.11
CA LYS A 100 23.84 -5.00 -7.27
C LYS A 100 24.21 -3.81 -8.16
N ASN A 101 24.76 -2.79 -7.49
CA ASN A 101 25.45 -1.61 -8.02
C ASN A 101 24.58 -0.36 -8.24
N LEU A 102 24.77 0.60 -7.31
CA LEU A 102 25.29 1.95 -7.60
C LEU A 102 24.33 3.09 -7.23
N THR A 103 24.47 3.55 -5.98
CA THR A 103 24.31 4.93 -5.51
C THR A 103 23.04 5.66 -5.94
N VAL A 104 21.97 5.52 -5.14
CA VAL A 104 20.92 6.55 -5.06
C VAL A 104 21.55 7.78 -4.40
N LEU A 105 22.03 8.70 -5.23
CA LEU A 105 22.21 10.08 -4.84
C LEU A 105 20.83 10.73 -4.94
N ASP A 106 20.36 11.33 -3.84
CA ASP A 106 19.15 12.16 -3.83
C ASP A 106 19.17 13.12 -5.03
N GLY A 107 18.01 13.36 -5.64
CA GLY A 107 17.93 14.11 -6.91
C GLY A 107 18.67 15.45 -6.87
N SER A 108 18.68 16.10 -5.70
CA SER A 108 19.41 17.34 -5.46
C SER A 108 20.95 17.19 -5.53
N ALA A 109 21.50 16.08 -5.02
CA ALA A 109 22.92 15.77 -5.07
C ALA A 109 23.37 15.31 -6.47
N GLY A 110 22.50 14.60 -7.19
CA GLY A 110 22.71 14.21 -8.59
C GLY A 110 22.86 15.43 -9.50
N ASP A 111 21.99 16.43 -9.35
CA ASP A 111 22.07 17.69 -10.11
C ASP A 111 23.34 18.49 -9.79
N LEU A 112 23.78 18.49 -8.53
CA LEU A 112 25.02 19.17 -8.13
C LEU A 112 26.25 18.49 -8.74
N LEU A 113 26.30 17.16 -8.75
CA LEU A 113 27.40 16.40 -9.37
C LEU A 113 27.44 16.65 -10.88
N LEU A 114 26.28 16.69 -11.55
CA LEU A 114 26.19 16.96 -12.98
C LEU A 114 26.65 18.39 -13.31
N ARG A 115 26.29 19.37 -12.48
CA ARG A 115 26.79 20.75 -12.59
C ARG A 115 28.30 20.84 -12.35
N LEU A 116 28.85 20.13 -11.37
CA LEU A 116 30.29 20.06 -11.10
C LEU A 116 31.06 19.46 -12.30
N MET A 117 30.55 18.40 -12.89
CA MET A 117 31.15 17.76 -14.07
C MET A 117 31.16 18.70 -15.29
N GLN A 118 30.08 19.47 -15.51
CA GLN A 118 30.02 20.48 -16.57
C GLN A 118 31.01 21.64 -16.38
N LEU A 119 31.30 22.02 -15.12
CA LEU A 119 32.30 23.04 -14.80
C LEU A 119 33.73 22.52 -14.97
N ALA A 120 34.00 21.27 -14.56
CA ALA A 120 35.32 20.64 -14.72
C ALA A 120 35.71 20.47 -16.20
N GLY A 121 34.75 20.13 -17.08
CA GLY A 121 34.97 20.01 -18.52
C GLY A 121 35.37 21.32 -19.21
N ARG A 122 35.03 22.49 -18.63
CA ARG A 122 35.42 23.80 -19.19
C ARG A 122 36.84 24.22 -18.85
N GLN A 123 37.42 23.72 -17.75
CA GLN A 123 38.77 24.12 -17.35
C GLN A 123 39.88 23.37 -18.10
N GLN A 124 39.63 22.17 -18.62
CA GLN A 124 40.64 21.44 -19.39
C GLN A 124 40.94 22.04 -20.78
N GLY A 125 40.15 23.03 -21.24
CA GLY A 125 40.42 23.79 -22.46
C GLY A 125 41.35 24.99 -22.31
N ARG A 126 41.84 25.30 -21.10
CA ARG A 126 42.63 26.52 -20.85
C ARG A 126 44.03 26.17 -20.34
N GLN A 127 44.94 25.88 -21.26
CA GLN A 127 46.38 26.08 -21.00
C GLN A 127 46.68 27.58 -21.10
N PRO A 128 47.32 28.19 -20.09
CA PRO A 128 48.25 29.26 -20.34
C PRO A 128 49.61 28.86 -19.77
N GLY A 129 50.52 28.46 -20.67
CA GLY A 129 51.93 28.35 -20.37
C GLY A 129 52.63 29.67 -20.68
N LEU A 130 53.41 30.15 -19.70
CA LEU A 130 54.55 31.07 -19.82
C LEU A 130 54.31 32.43 -20.50
N LEU A 131 54.02 33.45 -19.67
CA LEU A 131 54.89 34.59 -19.33
C LEU A 131 54.09 35.65 -18.55
#